data_AF-A0A060ZF31-F1
#
_entry.id   AF-A0A060ZF31-F1
#
_cell.length_a   1.000
_cell.length_b   1.000
_cell.length_c   1.000
_cell.angle_alpha   90.00
_cell.angle_beta   90.00
_cell.angle_gamma   90.00
#
_symmetry.space_group_name_H-M   'P 1'
#
loop_
_entity.id
_entity.type
_entity.pdbx_description
1 polymer ?
#
loop_
_entity_poly.entity_id
_entity_poly.type
_entity_poly.pdbx_seq_one_letter_code
_entity_poly.pdbx_strand_id
1 'polypeptide(L)'
;MRLIPTLVSIMQAPPDKIPSGLCATAIDILTTVVRHTKPPLSEMLVCQAFPVVAQCTLRTDDNTTIQNGGECLRAYVSVALEQVGQWRDTEGHSGLWYVMQVVSQLLDPRTSEFTAAFVGRLVSTLIARAGTELGEQLDQILRAILSKMQQAETLSVMQVGRNNSVCPSLELSSLNLSVFSVMLRFQHAKLSLFNLYSS
;
A
#
# COMPACT_ATOMS: atom_id res chain seq x y z
N MET A 1 -4.69 -2.84 -27.71
CA MET A 1 -5.04 -3.93 -26.76
C MET A 1 -6.24 -3.50 -25.93
N ARG A 2 -7.24 -4.38 -25.69
CA ARG A 2 -8.50 -4.05 -25.01
C ARG A 2 -8.54 -4.36 -23.51
N LEU A 3 -7.44 -4.88 -22.92
CA LEU A 3 -7.43 -5.35 -21.54
C LEU A 3 -7.58 -4.21 -20.52
N ILE A 4 -6.75 -3.18 -20.60
CA ILE A 4 -6.74 -2.09 -19.60
C ILE A 4 -8.09 -1.37 -19.50
N PRO A 5 -8.77 -1.00 -20.60
CA PRO A 5 -10.11 -0.41 -20.52
C PRO A 5 -11.13 -1.31 -19.82
N THR A 6 -11.06 -2.64 -20.01
CA THR A 6 -11.93 -3.58 -19.30
C THR A 6 -11.65 -3.60 -17.80
N LEU A 7 -10.37 -3.64 -17.39
CA LEU A 7 -10.01 -3.59 -15.97
C LEU A 7 -10.47 -2.28 -15.31
N VAL A 8 -10.29 -1.16 -16.01
CA VAL A 8 -10.77 0.15 -15.58
C VAL A 8 -12.29 0.14 -15.40
N SER A 9 -13.04 -0.41 -16.37
CA SER A 9 -14.49 -0.51 -16.27
C SER A 9 -14.94 -1.36 -15.08
N ILE A 10 -14.21 -2.43 -14.74
CA ILE A 10 -14.51 -3.26 -13.57
C ILE A 10 -14.29 -2.47 -12.28
N MET A 11 -13.17 -1.77 -12.14
CA MET A 11 -12.83 -1.00 -10.94
C MET A 11 -13.73 0.23 -10.73
N GLN A 12 -14.34 0.75 -11.80
CA GLN A 12 -15.30 1.86 -11.74
C GLN A 12 -16.75 1.39 -11.53
N ALA A 13 -17.03 0.10 -11.70
CA ALA A 13 -18.38 -0.41 -11.55
C ALA A 13 -18.83 -0.34 -10.08
N PRO A 14 -20.12 -0.07 -9.81
CA PRO A 14 -20.65 -0.10 -8.46
C PRO A 14 -20.44 -1.48 -7.81
N PRO A 15 -20.00 -1.58 -6.54
CA PRO A 15 -19.69 -2.85 -5.89
C PRO A 15 -20.88 -3.82 -5.84
N ASP A 16 -22.11 -3.30 -5.78
CA ASP A 16 -23.37 -4.06 -5.78
C ASP A 16 -23.72 -4.68 -7.15
N LYS A 17 -23.06 -4.22 -8.23
CA LYS A 17 -23.34 -4.64 -9.60
C LYS A 17 -22.32 -5.61 -10.18
N ILE A 18 -21.28 -5.94 -9.42
CA ILE A 18 -20.23 -6.86 -9.85
C ILE A 18 -20.09 -8.03 -8.87
N PRO A 19 -19.71 -9.22 -9.35
CA PRO A 19 -19.43 -10.36 -8.47
C PRO A 19 -18.36 -10.02 -7.42
N SER A 20 -18.56 -10.52 -6.20
CA SER A 20 -17.57 -10.39 -5.12
C SER A 20 -16.20 -10.92 -5.57
N GLY A 21 -15.14 -10.19 -5.23
CA GLY A 21 -13.76 -10.52 -5.60
C GLY A 21 -13.35 -10.19 -7.04
N LEU A 22 -14.28 -9.84 -7.95
CA LEU A 22 -13.93 -9.48 -9.33
C LEU A 22 -13.06 -8.22 -9.39
N CYS A 23 -13.37 -7.22 -8.56
CA CYS A 23 -12.59 -5.99 -8.48
C CYS A 23 -11.15 -6.26 -7.99
N ALA A 24 -11.01 -6.99 -6.88
CA ALA A 24 -9.70 -7.41 -6.36
C ALA A 24 -8.87 -8.18 -7.40
N THR A 25 -9.51 -9.09 -8.15
CA THR A 25 -8.86 -9.85 -9.23
C THR A 25 -8.41 -8.94 -10.38
N ALA A 26 -9.24 -7.96 -10.76
CA ALA A 26 -8.88 -7.01 -11.81
C ALA A 26 -7.66 -6.15 -11.41
N ILE A 27 -7.56 -5.78 -10.14
CA ILE A 27 -6.40 -5.07 -9.60
C ILE A 27 -5.14 -5.95 -9.63
N ASP A 28 -5.22 -7.24 -9.32
CA ASP A 28 -4.07 -8.15 -9.41
C ASP A 28 -3.58 -8.34 -10.84
N ILE A 29 -4.50 -8.43 -11.80
CA ILE A 29 -4.16 -8.48 -13.22
C ILE A 29 -3.45 -7.18 -13.62
N LEU A 30 -3.99 -6.02 -13.24
CA LEU A 30 -3.35 -4.73 -13.50
C LEU A 30 -1.95 -4.66 -12.88
N THR A 31 -1.80 -5.14 -11.65
CA THR A 31 -0.52 -5.20 -10.93
C THR A 31 0.50 -6.03 -11.70
N THR A 32 0.09 -7.21 -12.18
CA THR A 32 0.93 -8.08 -13.01
C THR A 32 1.36 -7.38 -14.30
N VAL A 33 0.44 -6.69 -14.98
CA VAL A 33 0.76 -5.93 -16.20
C VAL A 33 1.79 -4.84 -15.91
N VAL A 34 1.60 -4.05 -14.85
CA VAL A 34 2.52 -2.97 -14.48
C VAL A 34 3.92 -3.53 -14.19
N ARG A 35 4.03 -4.61 -13.41
CA ARG A 35 5.32 -5.22 -13.05
C ARG A 35 6.12 -5.74 -14.25
N HIS A 36 5.43 -6.22 -15.28
CA HIS A 36 6.07 -6.83 -16.45
C HIS A 36 6.17 -5.87 -17.64
N THR A 37 5.69 -4.64 -17.51
CA THR A 37 5.86 -3.59 -18.52
C THR A 37 7.15 -2.84 -18.24
N LYS A 38 8.04 -2.75 -19.24
CA LYS A 38 9.25 -1.92 -19.13
C LYS A 38 8.86 -0.44 -19.15
N PRO A 39 9.43 0.40 -18.29
CA PRO A 39 9.19 1.84 -18.35
C PRO A 39 9.74 2.44 -19.66
N PRO A 40 9.12 3.52 -20.18
CA PRO A 40 7.99 4.24 -19.61
C PRO A 40 6.66 3.47 -19.79
N LEU A 41 5.79 3.56 -18.79
CA LEU A 41 4.42 3.06 -18.88
C LEU A 41 3.61 3.92 -19.86
N SER A 42 2.70 3.29 -20.60
CA SER A 42 1.80 4.01 -21.52
C SER A 42 0.88 4.98 -20.77
N GLU A 43 0.41 6.03 -21.45
CA GLU A 43 -0.57 6.97 -20.91
C GLU A 43 -1.86 6.28 -20.43
N MET A 44 -2.25 5.16 -21.05
CA MET A 44 -3.41 4.39 -20.59
C MET A 44 -3.20 3.80 -19.20
N LEU A 45 -1.97 3.40 -18.85
CA LEU A 45 -1.65 2.91 -17.50
C LEU A 45 -1.56 4.07 -16.50
N VAL A 46 -0.94 5.19 -16.88
CA VAL A 46 -0.66 6.29 -15.95
C VAL A 46 -1.85 7.25 -15.79
N CYS A 47 -2.54 7.60 -16.88
CA CYS A 47 -3.61 8.59 -16.87
C CYS A 47 -5.01 7.99 -16.74
N GLN A 48 -5.19 6.69 -16.99
CA GLN A 48 -6.51 6.03 -16.85
C GLN A 48 -6.51 4.96 -15.77
N ALA A 49 -5.57 4.00 -15.81
CA ALA A 49 -5.60 2.88 -14.87
C ALA A 49 -5.14 3.27 -13.45
N PHE A 50 -4.04 4.01 -13.31
CA PHE A 50 -3.50 4.44 -12.02
C PHE A 50 -4.52 5.25 -11.18
N PRO A 51 -5.19 6.30 -11.70
CA PRO A 51 -6.14 7.07 -10.90
C PRO A 51 -7.34 6.23 -10.48
N VAL A 52 -7.78 5.33 -11.36
CA VAL A 52 -8.92 4.44 -11.09
C VAL A 52 -8.60 3.44 -9.99
N VAL A 53 -7.43 2.78 -10.01
CA VAL A 53 -7.05 1.86 -8.94
C VAL A 53 -6.85 2.60 -7.61
N ALA A 54 -6.25 3.80 -7.63
CA ALA A 54 -6.08 4.60 -6.42
C ALA A 54 -7.44 4.99 -5.80
N GLN A 55 -8.36 5.51 -6.60
CA GLN A 55 -9.70 5.88 -6.12
C GLN A 55 -10.53 4.67 -5.69
N CYS A 56 -10.44 3.56 -6.43
CA CYS A 56 -11.11 2.32 -6.08
C CYS A 56 -10.66 1.83 -4.69
N THR A 57 -9.35 1.86 -4.44
CA THR A 57 -8.75 1.50 -3.14
C THR A 57 -9.26 2.39 -2.01
N LEU A 58 -9.30 3.71 -2.24
CA LEU A 58 -9.74 4.71 -1.24
C LEU A 58 -11.23 4.64 -0.91
N ARG A 59 -12.07 4.14 -1.84
CA ARG A 59 -13.54 4.13 -1.69
C ARG A 59 -14.10 2.81 -1.19
N THR A 60 -13.36 1.72 -1.33
CA THR A 60 -13.83 0.38 -0.98
C THR A 60 -13.70 0.11 0.52
N ASP A 61 -14.61 -0.70 1.05
CA ASP A 61 -14.56 -1.31 2.38
C ASP A 61 -14.09 -2.77 2.33
N ASP A 62 -13.91 -3.33 1.13
CA ASP A 62 -13.41 -4.68 0.93
C ASP A 62 -11.90 -4.76 1.19
N ASN A 63 -11.51 -5.47 2.25
CA ASN A 63 -10.11 -5.61 2.68
C ASN A 63 -9.21 -6.18 1.59
N THR A 64 -9.69 -7.12 0.78
CA THR A 64 -8.90 -7.71 -0.30
C THR A 64 -8.62 -6.69 -1.40
N THR A 65 -9.63 -5.91 -1.79
CA THR A 65 -9.47 -4.81 -2.75
C THR A 65 -8.52 -3.74 -2.23
N ILE A 66 -8.60 -3.39 -0.93
CA ILE A 66 -7.67 -2.43 -0.30
C ILE A 66 -6.23 -2.94 -0.37
N GLN A 67 -5.99 -4.21 -0.03
CA GLN A 67 -4.66 -4.82 -0.05
C GLN A 67 -4.08 -4.92 -1.47
N ASN A 68 -4.87 -5.42 -2.42
CA ASN A 68 -4.46 -5.54 -3.82
C ASN A 68 -4.19 -4.17 -4.43
N GLY A 69 -5.02 -3.18 -4.09
CA GLY A 69 -4.84 -1.78 -4.46
C GLY A 69 -3.50 -1.22 -3.99
N GLY A 70 -3.17 -1.39 -2.71
CA GLY A 70 -1.87 -1.00 -2.15
C GLY A 70 -0.68 -1.68 -2.85
N GLU A 71 -0.78 -2.97 -3.16
CA GLU A 71 0.26 -3.71 -3.89
C GLU A 71 0.39 -3.28 -5.36
N CYS A 72 -0.71 -2.86 -5.98
CA CYS A 72 -0.74 -2.27 -7.32
C CYS A 72 -0.02 -0.91 -7.33
N LEU A 73 -0.35 -0.02 -6.39
CA LEU A 73 0.33 1.27 -6.24
C LEU A 73 1.82 1.10 -5.94
N ARG A 74 2.18 0.10 -5.14
CA ARG A 74 3.58 -0.28 -4.93
C ARG A 74 4.27 -0.65 -6.23
N ALA A 75 3.61 -1.39 -7.13
CA ALA A 75 4.15 -1.74 -8.44
C ALA A 75 4.38 -0.48 -9.29
N TYR A 76 3.44 0.45 -9.32
CA TYR A 76 3.59 1.72 -10.03
C TYR A 76 4.79 2.53 -9.50
N VAL A 77 4.91 2.71 -8.19
CA VAL A 77 6.06 3.39 -7.56
C VAL A 77 7.38 2.66 -7.85
N SER A 78 7.36 1.33 -7.89
CA SER A 78 8.56 0.53 -8.17
C SER A 78 9.05 0.65 -9.62
N VAL A 79 8.12 0.75 -10.58
CA VAL A 79 8.40 0.67 -12.02
C VAL A 79 8.53 2.06 -12.66
N ALA A 80 7.70 3.01 -12.25
CA ALA A 80 7.52 4.29 -12.94
C ALA A 80 7.29 5.45 -11.97
N LEU A 81 8.14 5.57 -10.94
CA LEU A 81 8.05 6.64 -9.94
C LEU A 81 7.96 8.03 -10.59
N GLU A 82 8.84 8.35 -11.54
CA GLU A 82 8.85 9.66 -12.18
C GLU A 82 7.50 9.99 -12.84
N GLN A 83 6.89 9.04 -13.55
CA GLN A 83 5.59 9.24 -14.20
C GLN A 83 4.47 9.42 -13.16
N VAL A 84 4.49 8.66 -12.07
CA VAL A 84 3.54 8.81 -10.96
C VAL A 84 3.73 10.15 -10.24
N GLY A 85 4.97 10.56 -10.03
CA GLY A 85 5.36 11.81 -9.37
C GLY A 85 5.07 13.04 -10.23
N GLN A 86 5.04 12.91 -11.55
CA GLN A 86 4.67 13.98 -12.50
C GLN A 86 3.17 14.05 -12.78
N TRP A 87 2.45 12.92 -12.69
CA TRP A 87 1.00 12.91 -12.89
C TRP A 87 0.29 13.80 -11.87
N ARG A 88 -0.71 14.56 -12.32
CA ARG A 88 -1.55 15.44 -11.51
C ARG A 88 -3.01 15.22 -11.87
N ASP A 89 -3.90 15.27 -10.88
CA ASP A 89 -5.33 15.35 -11.13
C ASP A 89 -5.79 16.79 -11.45
N THR A 90 -7.10 16.98 -11.62
CA THR A 90 -7.71 18.29 -11.91
C THR A 90 -7.61 19.28 -10.76
N GLU A 91 -7.38 18.81 -9.53
CA GLU A 91 -7.23 19.62 -8.32
C GLU A 91 -5.76 19.94 -8.00
N GLY A 92 -4.82 19.38 -8.78
CA GLY A 92 -3.39 19.55 -8.60
C GLY A 92 -2.75 18.53 -7.65
N HIS A 93 -3.49 17.52 -7.18
CA HIS A 93 -2.92 16.45 -6.37
C HIS A 93 -2.04 15.54 -7.24
N SER A 94 -0.84 15.22 -6.73
CA SER A 94 0.10 14.33 -7.43
C SER A 94 -0.27 12.86 -7.29
N GLY A 95 0.30 12.01 -8.14
CA GLY A 95 0.13 10.56 -7.98
C GLY A 95 0.68 10.07 -6.64
N LEU A 96 1.80 10.64 -6.19
CA LEU A 96 2.33 10.38 -4.86
C LEU A 96 1.36 10.77 -3.74
N TRP A 97 0.62 11.87 -3.89
CA TRP A 97 -0.43 12.24 -2.93
C TRP A 97 -1.49 11.13 -2.78
N TYR A 98 -1.95 10.54 -3.89
CA TYR A 98 -2.90 9.42 -3.83
C TYR A 98 -2.30 8.17 -3.18
N VAL A 99 -1.03 7.86 -3.47
CA VAL A 99 -0.33 6.75 -2.80
C VAL A 99 -0.27 6.99 -1.29
N MET A 100 -0.02 8.24 -0.88
CA MET A 100 0.00 8.62 0.53
C MET A 100 -1.37 8.48 1.20
N GLN A 101 -2.46 8.85 0.52
CA GLN A 101 -3.81 8.63 1.05
C GLN A 101 -4.09 7.13 1.28
N VAL A 102 -3.68 6.26 0.35
CA VAL A 102 -3.85 4.81 0.50
C VAL A 102 -2.97 4.26 1.63
N VAL A 103 -1.75 4.76 1.78
CA VAL A 103 -0.90 4.42 2.94
C VAL A 103 -1.59 4.83 4.23
N SER A 104 -2.17 6.03 4.32
CA SER A 104 -2.92 6.47 5.50
C SER A 104 -4.13 5.58 5.79
N GLN A 105 -4.90 5.17 4.77
CA GLN A 105 -6.02 4.23 4.93
C GLN A 105 -5.54 2.86 5.41
N LEU A 106 -4.47 2.32 4.81
CA LEU A 106 -3.85 1.05 5.21
C LEU A 106 -3.22 1.13 6.61
N LEU A 107 -2.86 2.32 7.09
CA LEU A 107 -2.35 2.56 8.44
C LEU A 107 -3.45 3.02 9.40
N ASP A 108 -4.70 3.13 8.97
CA ASP A 108 -5.79 3.51 9.85
C ASP A 108 -6.01 2.39 10.88
N PRO A 109 -5.95 2.70 12.18
CA PRO A 109 -6.16 1.72 13.24
C PRO A 109 -7.54 1.04 13.22
N ARG A 110 -8.53 1.66 12.57
CA ARG A 110 -9.89 1.11 12.43
C ARG A 110 -9.98 0.04 11.34
N THR A 111 -8.95 -0.09 10.49
CA THR A 111 -8.89 -1.15 9.46
C THR A 111 -8.30 -2.43 10.03
N SER A 112 -8.74 -3.57 9.48
CA SER A 112 -8.37 -4.89 9.97
C SER A 112 -6.84 -5.11 10.05
N GLU A 113 -6.38 -5.83 11.07
CA GLU A 113 -4.96 -6.16 11.33
C GLU A 113 -4.27 -6.86 10.14
N PHE A 114 -5.03 -7.56 9.29
CA PHE A 114 -4.53 -8.24 8.09
C PHE A 114 -3.87 -7.30 7.06
N THR A 115 -4.10 -5.98 7.15
CA THR A 115 -3.51 -4.98 6.24
C THR A 115 -2.04 -4.63 6.55
N ALA A 116 -1.55 -4.95 7.75
CA ALA A 116 -0.25 -4.47 8.28
C ALA A 116 0.98 -5.04 7.54
N ALA A 117 0.95 -6.29 7.06
CA ALA A 117 2.08 -6.89 6.36
C ALA A 117 2.29 -6.28 4.95
N PHE A 118 1.22 -5.84 4.30
CA PHE A 118 1.25 -5.29 2.95
C PHE A 118 1.70 -3.84 2.94
N VAL A 119 1.19 -3.04 3.88
CA VAL A 119 1.56 -1.62 3.98
C VAL A 119 3.05 -1.43 4.27
N GLY A 120 3.67 -2.32 5.04
CA GLY A 120 5.12 -2.30 5.27
C GLY A 120 5.94 -2.39 3.98
N ARG A 121 5.51 -3.23 3.02
CA ARG A 121 6.18 -3.33 1.71
C ARG A 121 6.00 -2.08 0.86
N LEU A 122 4.80 -1.49 0.88
CA LEU A 122 4.50 -0.25 0.16
C LEU A 122 5.35 0.91 0.71
N VAL A 123 5.35 1.11 2.03
CA VAL A 123 6.13 2.17 2.67
C VAL A 123 7.62 1.98 2.45
N SER A 124 8.15 0.76 2.60
CA SER A 124 9.58 0.49 2.33
C SER A 124 9.96 0.86 0.90
N THR A 125 9.07 0.59 -0.06
CA THR A 125 9.29 0.93 -1.48
C THR A 125 9.28 2.45 -1.69
N LEU A 126 8.34 3.16 -1.06
CA LEU A 126 8.26 4.63 -1.12
C LEU A 126 9.52 5.28 -0.57
N ILE A 127 10.03 4.82 0.57
CA ILE A 127 11.26 5.36 1.15
C ILE A 127 12.45 5.08 0.25
N ALA A 128 12.56 3.86 -0.27
CA ALA A 128 13.67 3.46 -1.12
C ALA A 128 13.71 4.19 -2.48
N ARG A 129 12.55 4.61 -3.00
CA ARG A 129 12.42 5.19 -4.35
C ARG A 129 12.19 6.70 -4.33
N ALA A 130 11.35 7.18 -3.42
CA ALA A 130 10.87 8.56 -3.36
C ALA A 130 11.32 9.30 -2.09
N GLY A 131 12.23 8.73 -1.28
CA GLY A 131 12.61 9.27 0.02
C GLY A 131 13.01 10.76 0.01
N THR A 132 13.67 11.22 -1.04
CA THR A 132 14.05 12.64 -1.21
C THR A 132 12.88 13.55 -1.64
N GLU A 133 11.88 13.01 -2.33
CA GLU A 133 10.68 13.73 -2.78
C GLU A 133 9.59 13.80 -1.70
N LEU A 134 9.65 12.91 -0.72
CA LEU A 134 8.64 12.81 0.34
C LEU A 134 8.78 13.90 1.42
N GLY A 135 9.99 14.43 1.67
CA GLY A 135 10.21 15.52 2.62
C GLY A 135 9.50 15.31 3.97
N GLU A 136 8.65 16.25 4.37
CA GLU A 136 7.87 16.19 5.62
C GLU A 136 6.83 15.06 5.65
N GLN A 137 6.37 14.57 4.49
CA GLN A 137 5.40 13.46 4.44
C GLN A 137 5.99 12.16 4.98
N LEU A 138 7.32 12.00 4.92
CA LEU A 138 8.00 10.84 5.49
C LEU A 138 7.75 10.73 6.99
N ASP A 139 7.98 11.80 7.74
CA ASP A 139 7.81 11.82 9.20
C ASP A 139 6.38 11.51 9.62
N GLN A 140 5.39 11.97 8.83
CA GLN A 140 3.99 11.65 9.06
C GLN A 140 3.69 10.16 8.89
N ILE A 141 4.27 9.51 7.87
CA ILE A 141 4.14 8.05 7.67
C ILE A 141 4.76 7.30 8.85
N LEU A 142 5.95 7.71 9.29
CA LEU A 142 6.63 7.07 10.43
C LEU A 142 5.76 7.09 11.68
N ARG A 143 5.14 8.23 11.98
CA ARG A 143 4.23 8.38 13.12
C ARG A 143 2.99 7.50 12.97
N ALA A 144 2.39 7.45 11.79
CA ALA A 144 1.22 6.61 11.52
C ALA A 144 1.55 5.12 11.68
N ILE A 145 2.71 4.66 11.21
CA ILE A 145 3.19 3.29 11.41
C ILE A 145 3.35 2.98 12.90
N LEU A 146 4.05 3.85 13.64
CA LEU A 146 4.25 3.66 15.08
C LEU A 146 2.92 3.60 15.84
N SER A 147 1.95 4.45 15.48
CA SER A 147 0.62 4.46 16.09
C SER A 147 -0.15 3.17 15.83
N LYS A 148 -0.15 2.65 14.58
CA LYS A 148 -0.79 1.37 14.25
C LYS A 148 -0.11 0.19 14.94
N MET A 149 1.21 0.21 15.07
CA MET A 149 1.97 -0.83 15.78
C MET A 149 1.59 -0.92 17.26
N GLN A 150 1.54 0.22 17.97
CA GLN A 150 1.18 0.25 19.39
C GLN A 150 -0.22 -0.32 19.64
N GLN A 151 -1.16 -0.11 18.73
CA GLN A 151 -2.50 -0.67 18.84
C GLN A 151 -2.55 -2.17 18.57
N ALA A 152 -1.84 -2.66 17.55
CA ALA A 152 -1.75 -4.10 17.27
C ALA A 152 -1.14 -4.87 18.45
N GLU A 153 -0.12 -4.30 19.10
CA GLU A 153 0.46 -4.88 20.31
C GLU A 153 -0.56 -4.89 21.47
N THR A 154 -1.28 -3.79 21.69
CA THR A 154 -2.31 -3.69 22.73
C THR A 154 -3.45 -4.70 22.53
N LEU A 155 -3.94 -4.89 21.30
CA LEU A 155 -4.98 -5.87 20.97
C LEU A 155 -4.49 -7.29 21.20
N SER A 156 -3.26 -7.62 20.78
CA SER A 156 -2.67 -8.95 21.02
C SER A 156 -2.54 -9.27 22.52
N VAL A 157 -2.11 -8.31 23.33
CA VAL A 157 -1.97 -8.46 24.79
C VAL A 157 -3.36 -8.60 25.45
N MET A 158 -4.35 -7.83 25.02
CA MET A 158 -5.72 -7.92 25.54
C MET A 158 -6.42 -9.23 25.13
N GLN A 159 -6.18 -9.74 23.93
CA GLN A 159 -6.72 -11.03 23.46
C GLN A 159 -6.08 -12.21 24.23
N VAL A 160 -4.78 -12.15 24.51
CA VAL A 160 -4.09 -13.13 25.36
C VAL A 160 -4.59 -13.05 26.81
N GLY A 161 -4.90 -11.86 27.31
CA GLY A 161 -5.45 -11.67 28.67
C GLY A 161 -6.90 -12.16 28.87
N ARG A 162 -7.65 -12.41 27.79
CA ARG A 162 -9.08 -12.79 27.86
C ARG A 162 -9.35 -14.28 27.61
N ASN A 163 -8.45 -14.99 26.92
CA ASN A 163 -8.60 -16.40 26.59
C ASN A 163 -7.67 -17.28 27.44
N ASN A 164 -8.06 -17.53 28.69
CA ASN A 164 -7.43 -18.58 29.52
C ASN A 164 -7.99 -19.99 29.22
N SER A 165 -8.37 -20.26 27.97
CA SER A 165 -8.66 -21.63 27.51
C SER A 165 -8.52 -21.72 25.99
N VAL A 166 -7.53 -22.54 25.59
CA VAL A 166 -7.26 -23.06 24.24
C VAL A 166 -6.49 -22.11 23.29
N CYS A 167 -5.31 -22.58 22.90
CA CYS A 167 -4.34 -21.93 22.02
C CYS A 167 -4.83 -21.79 20.57
N PRO A 168 -4.45 -20.69 19.88
CA PRO A 168 -4.08 -20.74 18.48
C PRO A 168 -2.61 -20.28 18.34
N SER A 169 -1.67 -21.21 18.54
CA SER A 169 -0.23 -20.96 18.52
C SER A 169 0.41 -21.01 17.11
N LEU A 170 -0.32 -20.66 16.04
CA LEU A 170 0.23 -20.71 14.67
C LEU A 170 0.02 -19.48 13.77
N GLU A 171 -0.76 -18.46 14.16
CA GLU A 171 -0.93 -17.26 13.30
C GLU A 171 -0.21 -15.99 13.82
N LEU A 172 0.19 -15.94 15.09
CA LEU A 172 0.83 -14.76 15.71
C LEU A 172 2.36 -14.66 15.50
N SER A 173 3.01 -15.71 14.99
CA SER A 173 4.47 -15.73 14.77
C SER A 173 4.87 -15.18 13.40
N SER A 174 4.04 -15.33 12.37
CA SER A 174 4.32 -14.86 11.01
C SER A 174 4.14 -13.33 10.87
N LEU A 175 3.14 -12.76 11.54
CA LEU A 175 2.90 -11.32 11.55
C LEU A 175 4.02 -10.57 12.29
N ASN A 176 4.44 -11.08 13.44
CA ASN A 176 5.57 -10.52 14.19
C ASN A 176 6.88 -10.59 13.40
N LEU A 177 7.21 -11.70 12.73
CA LEU A 177 8.43 -11.77 11.92
C LEU A 177 8.42 -10.80 10.72
N SER A 178 7.27 -10.62 10.08
CA SER A 178 7.11 -9.71 8.95
C SER A 178 7.33 -8.26 9.38
N VAL A 179 6.74 -7.88 10.51
CA VAL A 179 6.83 -6.54 11.09
C VAL A 179 8.21 -6.28 11.69
N PHE A 180 8.83 -7.28 12.34
CA PHE A 180 10.20 -7.20 12.84
C PHE A 180 11.21 -7.12 11.69
N SER A 181 10.97 -7.81 10.57
CA SER A 181 11.77 -7.67 9.35
C SER A 181 11.62 -6.28 8.73
N VAL A 182 10.42 -5.71 8.72
CA VAL A 182 10.20 -4.31 8.33
C VAL A 182 10.97 -3.39 9.27
N MET A 183 10.90 -3.58 10.60
CA MET A 183 11.63 -2.78 11.60
C MET A 183 13.15 -2.91 11.47
N LEU A 184 13.69 -4.13 11.26
CA LEU A 184 15.12 -4.36 11.05
C LEU A 184 15.59 -3.70 9.75
N ARG A 185 14.82 -3.82 8.66
CA ARG A 185 15.09 -3.14 7.39
C ARG A 185 14.97 -1.63 7.53
N PHE A 186 14.05 -1.15 8.37
CA PHE A 186 13.88 0.27 8.68
C PHE A 186 15.06 0.84 9.44
N GLN A 187 15.53 0.11 10.45
CA GLN A 187 16.67 0.47 11.27
C GLN A 187 17.95 0.46 10.42
N HIS A 188 18.12 -0.54 9.55
CA HIS A 188 19.21 -0.58 8.57
C HIS A 188 19.15 0.57 7.55
N ALA A 189 17.98 0.84 6.96
CA ALA A 189 17.80 1.92 5.99
C ALA A 189 18.06 3.30 6.61
N LYS A 190 17.63 3.53 7.85
CA LYS A 190 17.91 4.76 8.60
C LYS A 190 19.41 4.91 8.89
N LEU A 191 20.12 3.84 9.25
CA LEU A 191 21.58 3.84 9.40
C LEU A 191 22.31 4.09 8.06
N SER A 192 21.83 3.51 6.96
CA SER A 192 22.40 3.73 5.63
C SER A 192 22.20 5.16 5.14
N LEU A 193 21.01 5.75 5.34
CA LEU A 193 20.73 7.16 5.00
C LEU A 193 21.50 8.13 5.89
N PHE A 194 21.66 7.84 7.18
CA PHE A 194 22.49 8.64 8.09
C PHE A 194 23.96 8.64 7.68
N ASN A 195 24.50 7.50 7.22
CA ASN A 195 25.87 7.42 6.69
C ASN A 195 26.06 8.12 5.33
N LEU A 196 25.02 8.21 4.50
CA LEU A 196 25.04 8.91 3.21
C LEU A 196 24.92 10.45 3.34
N TYR A 197 24.31 10.94 4.43
CA TYR A 197 24.17 12.38 4.72
C TYR A 197 25.21 12.95 5.68
N SER A 198 26.13 12.10 6.17
CA SER A 198 27.20 12.48 7.11
C SER A 198 28.60 12.46 6.46
N SER A 199 28.69 12.58 5.13
CA SER A 199 29.92 12.76 4.35
C SER A 199 29.80 13.93 3.38
#